data_AF-W2PKL8-F1
#
_entry.id   AF-W2PKL8-F1
#
_cell.length_a   1.000
_cell.length_b   1.000
_cell.length_c   1.000
_cell.angle_alpha   90.00
_cell.angle_beta   90.00
_cell.angle_gamma   90.00
#
_symmetry.space_group_name_H-M   'P 1'
#
loop_
_entity.id
_entity.type
_entity.pdbx_description
1 polymer ?
#
loop_
_entity_poly.entity_id
_entity_poly.type
_entity_poly.pdbx_seq_one_letter_code
_entity_poly.pdbx_strand_id
1 'polypeptide(L)'
;MTCGRLVKKEAYEGIVQDMLDDKIFGVLECDIRTPEHLKDYFSEMTPIFKNILIDCENESIIGSHMYQYNESRGKQCAKPARKLIGSYFGENILIYVPLLKWYITHVSDARRAGDVDESKAMIAEMMKLLAKLRMLQFYYDCIDFYFDRSDLDTDFAYMAFSCEKPFEEYIKHELRDHFEQHKYEWFPRDYNKKVAAFDRRTPGLFKEEWRGDAMVSLSSKNYICYLPDERHKVKVSAKGVEQGGGRNKDVLNLKGFETVVRDRTTLQGTNKGFRLCKNTKSIITYTQQKTALNYCYDKRRSLKNWFDKMDELLHQLYYNPKTGYVGAQALYQKAKELNPKITMKVVKNWYDKQTDISTISGAKEAFRWFKITSRSPPS
;
A
#
# COMPACT_ATOMS: atom_id res chain seq x y z
N MET A 1 17.75 7.76 -15.83
CA MET A 1 17.40 7.03 -17.07
C MET A 1 18.43 5.94 -17.29
N THR A 2 18.04 4.76 -17.75
CA THR A 2 18.98 3.76 -18.29
C THR A 2 18.92 3.84 -19.81
N CYS A 3 19.90 4.48 -20.45
CA CYS A 3 20.04 4.53 -21.90
C CYS A 3 21.02 3.45 -22.37
N GLY A 4 20.73 2.82 -23.52
CA GLY A 4 21.55 1.75 -24.09
C GLY A 4 20.87 0.37 -24.07
N ARG A 5 21.57 -0.65 -24.57
CA ARG A 5 21.09 -2.03 -24.62
C ARG A 5 21.15 -2.64 -23.23
N LEU A 6 19.98 -2.88 -22.62
CA LEU A 6 19.88 -3.58 -21.34
C LEU A 6 20.37 -5.04 -21.50
N VAL A 7 21.21 -5.49 -20.57
CA VAL A 7 21.73 -6.86 -20.52
C VAL A 7 21.29 -7.48 -19.20
N LYS A 8 20.50 -8.56 -19.25
CA LYS A 8 20.18 -9.34 -18.05
C LYS A 8 21.45 -10.08 -17.60
N LYS A 9 21.77 -9.96 -16.31
CA LYS A 9 22.78 -10.77 -15.63
C LYS A 9 22.08 -11.52 -14.49
N GLU A 10 22.52 -12.73 -14.21
CA GLU A 10 22.07 -13.46 -13.02
C GLU A 10 22.69 -12.84 -11.75
N ALA A 11 21.98 -12.97 -10.63
CA ALA A 11 22.47 -12.50 -9.34
C ALA A 11 23.67 -13.35 -8.87
N TYR A 12 24.62 -12.71 -8.18
CA TYR A 12 25.85 -13.34 -7.72
C TYR A 12 26.15 -12.95 -6.27
N GLU A 13 26.95 -13.77 -5.59
CA GLU A 13 27.35 -13.51 -4.19
C GLU A 13 28.15 -12.20 -4.10
N GLY A 14 27.78 -11.32 -3.17
CA GLY A 14 28.36 -9.98 -3.06
C GLY A 14 27.72 -8.89 -3.91
N ILE A 15 26.73 -9.19 -4.77
CA ILE A 15 26.03 -8.18 -5.61
C ILE A 15 25.44 -7.02 -4.79
N VAL A 16 25.01 -7.28 -3.55
CA VAL A 16 24.52 -6.24 -2.61
C VAL A 16 25.65 -5.34 -2.12
N GLN A 17 26.86 -5.87 -1.88
CA GLN A 17 27.99 -5.04 -1.49
C GLN A 17 28.51 -4.22 -2.68
N ASP A 18 28.62 -4.83 -3.86
CA ASP A 18 28.96 -4.12 -5.10
C ASP A 18 27.96 -3.00 -5.44
N MET A 19 26.69 -3.17 -5.06
CA MET A 19 25.67 -2.13 -5.15
C MET A 19 25.90 -0.99 -4.16
N LEU A 20 26.23 -1.30 -2.90
CA LEU A 20 26.54 -0.31 -1.88
C LEU A 20 27.84 0.44 -2.18
N ASP A 21 28.81 -0.22 -2.82
CA ASP A 21 30.10 0.33 -3.24
C ASP A 21 30.06 1.08 -4.60
N ASP A 22 28.86 1.31 -5.19
CA ASP A 22 28.64 1.92 -6.51
C ASP A 22 29.32 1.21 -7.71
N LYS A 23 29.75 -0.05 -7.56
CA LYS A 23 30.36 -0.85 -8.64
C LYS A 23 29.34 -1.34 -9.67
N ILE A 24 28.06 -1.42 -9.30
CA ILE A 24 26.96 -1.75 -10.23
C ILE A 24 25.94 -0.63 -10.36
N PHE A 25 25.43 -0.44 -11.58
CA PHE A 25 24.37 0.50 -11.91
C PHE A 25 23.33 -0.19 -12.79
N GLY A 26 22.05 -0.08 -12.45
CA GLY A 26 20.98 -0.76 -13.17
C GLY A 26 19.73 -0.96 -12.32
N VAL A 27 19.11 -2.13 -12.47
CA VAL A 27 17.90 -2.53 -11.76
C VAL A 27 18.13 -3.93 -11.20
N LEU A 28 17.87 -4.11 -9.90
CA LEU A 28 17.93 -5.40 -9.22
C LEU A 28 16.52 -5.97 -9.13
N GLU A 29 16.32 -7.23 -9.51
CA GLU A 29 15.14 -8.00 -9.15
C GLU A 29 15.38 -8.60 -7.77
N CYS A 30 14.53 -8.28 -6.79
CA CYS A 30 14.73 -8.73 -5.41
C CYS A 30 13.42 -8.90 -4.65
N ASP A 31 13.49 -9.76 -3.64
CA ASP A 31 12.47 -9.82 -2.59
C ASP A 31 12.80 -8.78 -1.52
N ILE A 32 11.79 -8.02 -1.10
CA ILE A 32 11.90 -7.01 -0.05
C ILE A 32 10.93 -7.30 1.08
N ARG A 33 11.37 -7.14 2.33
CA ARG A 33 10.58 -7.40 3.52
C ARG A 33 10.83 -6.29 4.54
N THR A 34 9.77 -5.85 5.21
CA THR A 34 9.87 -4.95 6.36
C THR A 34 10.36 -5.76 7.55
N PRO A 35 11.45 -5.36 8.24
CA PRO A 35 11.92 -6.04 9.44
C PRO A 35 10.82 -6.15 10.50
N GLU A 36 10.75 -7.28 11.21
CA GLU A 36 9.66 -7.59 12.14
C GLU A 36 9.45 -6.49 13.19
N HIS A 37 10.55 -6.04 13.80
CA HIS A 37 10.58 -4.99 14.82
C HIS A 37 10.16 -3.59 14.31
N LEU A 38 10.01 -3.39 12.99
CA LEU A 38 9.52 -2.15 12.40
C LEU A 38 8.06 -2.24 11.90
N LYS A 39 7.43 -3.41 11.90
CA LYS A 39 6.04 -3.54 11.42
C LYS A 39 5.05 -2.77 12.29
N ASP A 40 5.26 -2.71 13.60
CA ASP A 40 4.41 -1.93 14.51
C ASP A 40 4.57 -0.42 14.31
N TYR A 41 5.80 0.04 14.02
CA TYR A 41 6.07 1.43 13.65
C TYR A 41 5.36 1.82 12.33
N PHE A 42 5.49 0.97 11.31
CA PHE A 42 4.83 1.12 10.01
C PHE A 42 3.40 0.57 9.94
N SER A 43 2.74 0.37 11.09
CA SER A 43 1.46 -0.36 11.20
C SER A 43 0.32 0.28 10.42
N GLU A 44 0.32 1.63 10.37
CA GLU A 44 -0.67 2.45 9.70
C GLU A 44 -0.39 2.58 8.20
N MET A 45 0.85 2.95 7.84
CA MET A 45 1.29 3.08 6.45
C MET A 45 2.48 2.17 6.14
N THR A 46 2.17 0.96 5.67
CA THR A 46 3.15 -0.03 5.21
C THR A 46 4.10 0.54 4.14
N PRO A 47 5.43 0.30 4.20
CA PRO A 47 6.38 0.96 3.31
C PRO A 47 6.41 0.36 1.90
N ILE A 48 6.04 -0.92 1.74
CA ILE A 48 6.10 -1.62 0.46
C ILE A 48 4.73 -1.57 -0.21
N PHE A 49 4.71 -1.24 -1.50
CA PHE A 49 3.48 -1.19 -2.31
C PHE A 49 3.61 -2.08 -3.53
N LYS A 50 2.67 -3.02 -3.73
CA LYS A 50 2.68 -3.97 -4.85
C LYS A 50 1.34 -4.06 -5.57
N ASN A 51 1.39 -4.31 -6.88
CA ASN A 51 0.22 -4.59 -7.71
C ASN A 51 -0.05 -6.09 -7.75
N ILE A 52 -0.94 -6.60 -6.91
CA ILE A 52 -1.35 -8.01 -6.93
C ILE A 52 -2.74 -8.19 -7.53
N LEU A 53 -3.04 -9.38 -8.02
CA LEU A 53 -4.42 -9.78 -8.28
C LEU A 53 -5.14 -9.87 -6.93
N ILE A 54 -6.16 -9.03 -6.73
CA ILE A 54 -7.09 -9.17 -5.62
C ILE A 54 -8.26 -9.98 -6.16
N ASP A 55 -8.29 -11.25 -5.76
CA ASP A 55 -9.42 -12.13 -5.95
C ASP A 55 -10.47 -11.83 -4.88
N CYS A 56 -11.58 -11.21 -5.29
CA CYS A 56 -12.72 -10.87 -4.45
C CYS A 56 -13.81 -11.96 -4.43
N GLU A 57 -13.57 -13.09 -5.09
CA GLU A 57 -14.34 -14.33 -4.96
C GLU A 57 -13.72 -15.25 -3.87
N ASN A 58 -12.60 -14.83 -3.26
CA ASN A 58 -11.91 -15.54 -2.18
C ASN A 58 -12.03 -14.81 -0.83
N GLU A 59 -12.78 -15.42 0.09
CA GLU A 59 -13.02 -14.90 1.44
C GLU A 59 -11.74 -14.57 2.22
N SER A 60 -10.69 -15.40 2.08
CA SER A 60 -9.42 -15.19 2.79
C SER A 60 -8.62 -13.97 2.30
N ILE A 61 -8.94 -13.42 1.13
CA ILE A 61 -8.23 -12.28 0.55
C ILE A 61 -8.88 -10.96 0.98
N ILE A 62 -10.21 -10.85 0.88
CA ILE A 62 -10.94 -9.61 1.19
C ILE A 62 -11.60 -9.60 2.57
N GLY A 63 -11.63 -10.74 3.27
CA GLY A 63 -12.25 -10.92 4.58
C GLY A 63 -13.76 -11.18 4.51
N SER A 64 -14.27 -11.95 5.48
CA SER A 64 -15.66 -12.44 5.54
C SER A 64 -16.73 -11.37 5.26
N HIS A 65 -16.61 -10.21 5.89
CA HIS A 65 -17.56 -9.10 5.72
C HIS A 65 -17.62 -8.61 4.26
N MET A 66 -16.46 -8.42 3.62
CA MET A 66 -16.40 -7.90 2.25
C MET A 66 -16.77 -8.97 1.23
N TYR A 67 -16.49 -10.24 1.53
CA TYR A 67 -16.87 -11.38 0.70
C TYR A 67 -18.39 -11.57 0.67
N GLN A 68 -19.02 -11.67 1.85
CA GLN A 68 -20.49 -11.75 1.97
C GLN A 68 -21.18 -10.58 1.27
N TYR A 69 -20.63 -9.37 1.40
CA TYR A 69 -21.14 -8.22 0.67
C TYR A 69 -20.93 -8.35 -0.85
N ASN A 70 -19.77 -8.81 -1.32
CA ASN A 70 -19.52 -8.95 -2.76
C ASN A 70 -20.49 -9.93 -3.42
N GLU A 71 -20.76 -11.06 -2.76
CA GLU A 71 -21.76 -12.06 -3.15
C GLU A 71 -23.18 -11.47 -3.21
N SER A 72 -23.56 -10.65 -2.21
CA SER A 72 -24.89 -10.02 -2.15
C SER A 72 -25.23 -9.13 -3.36
N ARG A 73 -24.23 -8.72 -4.15
CA ARG A 73 -24.40 -7.89 -5.36
C ARG A 73 -24.76 -8.70 -6.60
N GLY A 74 -24.71 -10.04 -6.54
CA GLY A 74 -25.07 -10.94 -7.64
C GLY A 74 -24.39 -10.57 -8.95
N LYS A 75 -25.17 -10.23 -9.99
CA LYS A 75 -24.66 -9.81 -11.32
C LYS A 75 -23.77 -8.56 -11.31
N GLN A 76 -23.71 -7.81 -10.20
CA GLN A 76 -22.84 -6.65 -10.01
C GLN A 76 -21.66 -6.93 -9.06
N CYS A 77 -21.33 -8.19 -8.75
CA CYS A 77 -20.13 -8.53 -7.99
C CYS A 77 -18.87 -7.87 -8.58
N ALA A 78 -17.97 -7.43 -7.70
CA ALA A 78 -16.62 -7.11 -8.10
C ALA A 78 -15.94 -8.39 -8.60
N LYS A 79 -15.20 -8.27 -9.70
CA LYS A 79 -14.44 -9.37 -10.30
C LYS A 79 -12.96 -9.27 -9.94
N PRO A 80 -12.22 -10.40 -9.93
CA PRO A 80 -10.78 -10.41 -9.70
C PRO A 80 -10.06 -9.38 -10.59
N ALA A 81 -9.26 -8.52 -9.97
CA ALA A 81 -8.59 -7.42 -10.65
C ALA A 81 -7.22 -7.11 -10.03
N ARG A 82 -6.25 -6.68 -10.84
CA ARG A 82 -4.98 -6.19 -10.30
C ARG A 82 -5.18 -4.84 -9.62
N LYS A 83 -4.77 -4.75 -8.35
CA LYS A 83 -4.89 -3.55 -7.52
C LYS A 83 -3.57 -3.26 -6.84
N LEU A 84 -3.23 -1.98 -6.71
CA LEU A 84 -2.13 -1.51 -5.88
C LEU A 84 -2.57 -1.59 -4.41
N ILE A 85 -1.80 -2.32 -3.60
CA ILE A 85 -1.99 -2.44 -2.15
C ILE A 85 -0.72 -2.02 -1.41
N GLY A 86 -0.87 -1.65 -0.14
CA GLY A 86 0.21 -1.66 0.84
C GLY A 86 0.51 -3.09 1.34
N SER A 87 1.74 -3.35 1.74
CA SER A 87 2.21 -4.65 2.24
C SER A 87 3.51 -4.50 3.04
N TYR A 88 3.82 -5.48 3.90
CA TYR A 88 5.14 -5.58 4.54
C TYR A 88 6.17 -6.36 3.70
N PHE A 89 5.78 -6.89 2.54
CA PHE A 89 6.67 -7.66 1.69
C PHE A 89 6.36 -7.49 0.21
N GLY A 90 7.37 -7.70 -0.62
CA GLY A 90 7.28 -7.74 -2.07
C GLY A 90 8.20 -8.83 -2.60
N GLU A 91 7.74 -9.56 -3.61
CA GLU A 91 8.49 -10.65 -4.24
C GLU A 91 8.77 -10.27 -5.68
N ASN A 92 9.96 -10.60 -6.18
CA ASN A 92 10.41 -10.28 -7.55
C ASN A 92 10.18 -8.80 -7.93
N ILE A 93 10.49 -7.87 -7.02
CA ILE A 93 10.36 -6.44 -7.29
C ILE A 93 11.64 -5.95 -7.97
N LEU A 94 11.45 -5.37 -9.16
CA LEU A 94 12.48 -4.62 -9.88
C LEU A 94 12.68 -3.25 -9.23
N ILE A 95 13.83 -3.06 -8.57
CA ILE A 95 14.21 -1.82 -7.90
C ILE A 95 15.47 -1.26 -8.55
N TYR A 96 15.42 0.02 -8.94
CA TYR A 96 16.57 0.74 -9.47
C TYR A 96 17.69 0.79 -8.43
N VAL A 97 18.91 0.43 -8.80
CA VAL A 97 20.03 0.24 -7.86
C VAL A 97 20.28 1.45 -6.96
N PRO A 98 20.40 2.70 -7.48
CA PRO A 98 20.51 3.87 -6.61
C PRO A 98 19.30 4.08 -5.69
N LEU A 99 18.09 3.65 -6.06
CA LEU A 99 16.91 3.69 -5.19
C LEU A 99 16.92 2.55 -4.14
N LEU A 100 17.48 1.38 -4.45
CA LEU A 100 17.65 0.28 -3.49
C LEU A 100 18.77 0.58 -2.49
N LYS A 101 19.91 1.09 -2.97
CA LYS A 101 20.95 1.68 -2.13
C LYS A 101 20.36 2.78 -1.25
N TRP A 102 19.54 3.68 -1.80
CA TRP A 102 18.80 4.68 -1.04
C TRP A 102 17.91 4.03 0.05
N TYR A 103 17.09 3.02 -0.26
CA TYR A 103 16.28 2.31 0.74
C TYR A 103 17.10 1.67 1.88
N ILE A 104 18.33 1.24 1.61
CA ILE A 104 19.22 0.57 2.57
C ILE A 104 20.05 1.58 3.39
N THR A 105 20.43 2.71 2.80
CA THR A 105 21.34 3.70 3.41
C THR A 105 20.65 4.93 3.98
N HIS A 106 19.43 5.22 3.51
CA HIS A 106 18.79 6.53 3.61
C HIS A 106 17.27 6.33 3.72
N VAL A 107 16.76 5.92 4.88
CA VAL A 107 15.40 6.34 5.25
C VAL A 107 15.50 7.85 5.51
N SER A 108 14.95 8.64 4.58
CA SER A 108 15.32 10.05 4.27
C SER A 108 16.67 10.15 3.49
N ASP A 109 16.80 10.81 2.33
CA ASP A 109 15.97 11.86 1.70
C ASP A 109 16.12 11.98 0.14
N ALA A 110 15.27 12.78 -0.53
CA ALA A 110 15.37 13.37 -1.90
C ALA A 110 14.48 12.87 -3.08
N ARG A 111 14.16 13.80 -4.01
CA ARG A 111 13.25 13.68 -5.19
C ARG A 111 13.80 14.40 -6.45
N ARG A 112 13.59 13.82 -7.65
CA ARG A 112 13.41 14.42 -9.04
C ARG A 112 13.62 13.30 -10.10
N ALA A 113 13.21 13.34 -11.38
CA ALA A 113 12.17 14.04 -12.16
C ALA A 113 12.06 13.38 -13.58
N GLY A 114 11.01 13.67 -14.39
CA GLY A 114 10.91 13.25 -15.82
C GLY A 114 9.62 12.51 -16.29
N ASP A 115 8.86 13.14 -17.20
CA ASP A 115 7.69 12.56 -17.91
C ASP A 115 7.98 12.27 -19.42
N VAL A 116 6.94 12.00 -20.23
CA VAL A 116 6.88 12.10 -21.71
C VAL A 116 7.43 10.93 -22.59
N ASP A 117 7.14 9.64 -22.34
CA ASP A 117 7.30 8.51 -23.33
C ASP A 117 6.78 7.18 -22.72
N GLU A 118 6.27 6.25 -23.55
CA GLU A 118 5.77 4.92 -23.15
C GLU A 118 6.90 3.91 -22.85
N SER A 119 8.11 4.11 -23.39
CA SER A 119 9.31 3.37 -22.94
C SER A 119 9.63 3.62 -21.45
N LYS A 120 9.05 4.68 -20.86
CA LYS A 120 9.28 5.14 -19.49
C LYS A 120 8.37 4.47 -18.47
N ALA A 121 7.69 3.36 -18.77
CA ALA A 121 6.89 2.61 -17.78
C ALA A 121 7.68 2.31 -16.48
N MET A 122 8.96 1.97 -16.61
CA MET A 122 9.88 1.78 -15.47
C MET A 122 10.15 3.09 -14.70
N ILE A 123 10.34 4.21 -15.40
CA ILE A 123 10.52 5.53 -14.77
C ILE A 123 9.23 5.97 -14.06
N ALA A 124 8.05 5.66 -14.62
CA ALA A 124 6.77 5.94 -13.99
C ALA A 124 6.58 5.12 -12.69
N GLU A 125 7.07 3.87 -12.61
CA GLU A 125 7.13 3.13 -11.34
C GLU A 125 8.16 3.72 -10.37
N MET A 126 9.36 4.10 -10.83
CA MET A 126 10.36 4.81 -10.01
C MET A 126 9.82 6.13 -9.45
N MET A 127 9.07 6.89 -10.24
CA MET A 127 8.39 8.12 -9.81
C MET A 127 7.32 7.85 -8.77
N LYS A 128 6.54 6.77 -8.92
CA LYS A 128 5.58 6.36 -7.88
C LYS A 128 6.31 6.04 -6.59
N LEU A 129 7.49 5.40 -6.63
CA LEU A 129 8.31 5.13 -5.45
C LEU A 129 8.85 6.43 -4.82
N LEU A 130 9.43 7.36 -5.59
CA LEU A 130 9.87 8.68 -5.09
C LEU A 130 8.72 9.56 -4.57
N ALA A 131 7.51 9.42 -5.13
CA ALA A 131 6.32 10.09 -4.65
C ALA A 131 5.84 9.51 -3.31
N LYS A 132 5.74 8.17 -3.21
CA LYS A 132 5.42 7.42 -1.98
C LYS A 132 6.43 7.69 -0.87
N LEU A 133 7.72 7.68 -1.19
CA LEU A 133 8.80 7.98 -0.27
C LEU A 133 8.52 9.29 0.46
N ARG A 134 8.37 10.39 -0.27
CA ARG A 134 8.17 11.69 0.37
C ARG A 134 6.82 11.81 1.08
N MET A 135 5.82 10.96 0.79
CA MET A 135 4.63 10.81 1.64
C MET A 135 4.98 10.13 2.97
N LEU A 136 5.78 9.07 2.95
CA LEU A 136 6.29 8.40 4.16
C LEU A 136 7.16 9.36 4.98
N GLN A 137 8.08 10.09 4.36
CA GLN A 137 8.88 11.12 5.04
C GLN A 137 8.01 12.20 5.68
N PHE A 138 7.00 12.69 4.98
CA PHE A 138 6.08 13.67 5.56
C PHE A 138 5.30 13.09 6.74
N TYR A 139 4.88 11.83 6.65
CA TYR A 139 4.21 11.15 7.73
C TYR A 139 5.15 10.95 8.95
N TYR A 140 6.32 10.36 8.77
CA TYR A 140 7.21 9.97 9.87
C TYR A 140 8.15 11.10 10.33
N ASP A 141 8.80 11.79 9.39
CA ASP A 141 9.83 12.82 9.67
C ASP A 141 9.23 14.22 9.95
N CYS A 142 7.92 14.41 9.70
CA CYS A 142 7.20 15.64 10.04
C CYS A 142 6.02 15.39 10.98
N ILE A 143 5.05 14.55 10.62
CA ILE A 143 3.82 14.41 11.45
C ILE A 143 4.12 13.68 12.76
N ASP A 144 4.60 12.44 12.73
CA ASP A 144 4.99 11.70 13.95
C ASP A 144 6.11 12.41 14.74
N PHE A 145 6.99 13.14 14.06
CA PHE A 145 8.06 13.88 14.70
C PHE A 145 7.50 15.04 15.54
N TYR A 146 6.74 15.97 14.94
CA TYR A 146 6.29 17.19 15.62
C TYR A 146 5.04 17.04 16.46
N PHE A 147 4.18 16.07 16.18
CA PHE A 147 2.89 15.87 16.85
C PHE A 147 2.85 14.56 17.64
N ASP A 148 2.03 14.50 18.69
CA ASP A 148 1.73 13.26 19.38
C ASP A 148 0.59 12.49 18.71
N ARG A 149 0.75 11.17 18.58
CA ARG A 149 -0.25 10.29 17.93
C ARG A 149 -1.60 10.21 18.66
N SER A 150 -1.70 10.74 19.89
CA SER A 150 -2.98 10.87 20.59
C SER A 150 -3.86 11.99 20.03
N ASP A 151 -3.26 12.98 19.39
CA ASP A 151 -3.91 14.26 19.05
C ASP A 151 -4.29 14.32 17.55
N LEU A 152 -4.14 13.17 16.88
CA LEU A 152 -4.22 12.97 15.44
C LEU A 152 -4.95 11.67 15.12
N ASP A 153 -5.94 11.76 14.24
CA ASP A 153 -6.44 10.62 13.46
C ASP A 153 -6.00 10.83 12.01
N THR A 154 -5.13 9.95 11.50
CA THR A 154 -4.52 10.07 10.17
C THR A 154 -4.85 8.85 9.32
N ASP A 155 -5.32 9.09 8.10
CA ASP A 155 -5.76 8.02 7.21
C ASP A 155 -5.31 8.34 5.77
N PHE A 156 -4.12 7.86 5.40
CA PHE A 156 -3.47 7.93 4.07
C PHE A 156 -3.22 9.30 3.41
N ALA A 157 -3.88 10.37 3.84
CA ALA A 157 -3.69 11.78 3.43
C ALA A 157 -4.59 12.77 4.20
N TYR A 158 -5.58 12.32 4.98
CA TYR A 158 -6.40 13.17 5.84
C TYR A 158 -5.79 13.23 7.23
N MET A 159 -5.87 14.39 7.87
CA MET A 159 -5.50 14.62 9.27
C MET A 159 -6.69 15.28 9.94
N ALA A 160 -7.23 14.65 10.98
CA ALA A 160 -8.18 15.27 11.88
C ALA A 160 -7.44 15.75 13.12
N PHE A 161 -7.73 16.98 13.54
CA PHE A 161 -7.23 17.59 14.77
C PHE A 161 -8.43 18.05 15.61
N SER A 162 -8.35 17.91 16.92
CA SER A 162 -9.35 18.43 17.87
C SER A 162 -9.21 19.95 18.17
N CYS A 163 -8.23 20.61 17.55
CA CYS A 163 -7.93 22.04 17.73
C CYS A 163 -8.00 22.79 16.38
N GLU A 164 -8.41 24.06 16.41
CA GLU A 164 -8.44 24.94 15.22
C GLU A 164 -7.03 25.25 14.67
N LYS A 165 -6.04 25.39 15.57
CA LYS A 165 -4.66 25.83 15.33
C LYS A 165 -3.63 24.76 15.74
N PRO A 166 -3.68 23.54 15.18
CA PRO A 166 -2.82 22.44 15.63
C PRO A 166 -1.32 22.75 15.47
N PHE A 167 -0.93 23.50 14.45
CA PHE A 167 0.47 23.92 14.23
C PHE A 167 0.97 25.02 15.20
N GLU A 168 0.10 25.60 16.04
CA GLU A 168 0.48 26.49 17.13
C GLU A 168 0.42 25.76 18.49
N GLU A 169 -0.58 24.88 18.67
CA GLU A 169 -0.91 24.28 19.97
C GLU A 169 -0.38 22.86 20.17
N TYR A 170 -0.48 21.98 19.16
CA TYR A 170 -0.19 20.54 19.27
C TYR A 170 1.22 20.15 18.80
N ILE A 171 2.07 21.12 18.48
CA ILE A 171 3.50 20.85 18.30
C ILE A 171 4.12 20.65 19.68
N LYS A 172 4.76 19.49 19.87
CA LYS A 172 5.52 19.09 21.06
C LYS A 172 6.38 20.26 21.54
N HIS A 173 6.25 20.61 22.81
CA HIS A 173 6.77 21.88 23.36
C HIS A 173 8.27 22.05 23.10
N GLU A 174 9.04 20.98 23.25
CA GLU A 174 10.48 20.89 23.04
C GLU A 174 10.92 20.96 21.56
N LEU A 175 10.00 20.79 20.60
CA LEU A 175 10.27 20.84 19.16
C LEU A 175 9.79 22.14 18.49
N ARG A 176 9.19 23.08 19.21
CA ARG A 176 8.61 24.30 18.62
C ARG A 176 9.66 25.18 17.92
N ASP A 177 10.81 25.40 18.54
CA ASP A 177 11.91 26.16 17.93
C ASP A 177 12.50 25.44 16.71
N HIS A 178 12.59 24.11 16.77
CA HIS A 178 13.03 23.28 15.64
C HIS A 178 12.03 23.35 14.48
N PHE A 179 10.72 23.30 14.77
CA PHE A 179 9.67 23.42 13.78
C PHE A 179 9.73 24.78 13.08
N GLU A 180 9.83 25.89 13.81
CA GLU A 180 9.84 27.22 13.21
C GLU A 180 11.02 27.41 12.23
N GLN A 181 12.17 26.79 12.53
CA GLN A 181 13.36 26.79 11.67
C GLN A 181 13.18 25.92 10.41
N HIS A 182 12.52 24.75 10.51
CA HIS A 182 12.48 23.74 9.44
C HIS A 182 11.12 23.60 8.72
N LYS A 183 10.05 24.28 9.16
CA LYS A 183 8.69 24.13 8.59
C LYS A 183 8.62 24.35 7.08
N TYR A 184 9.47 25.22 6.53
CA TYR A 184 9.49 25.52 5.09
C TYR A 184 10.16 24.44 4.23
N GLU A 185 10.78 23.43 4.84
CA GLU A 185 11.21 22.21 4.15
C GLU A 185 10.00 21.33 3.79
N TRP A 186 8.91 21.45 4.55
CA TRP A 186 7.67 20.68 4.39
C TRP A 186 6.56 21.50 3.74
N PHE A 187 6.40 22.77 4.10
CA PHE A 187 5.27 23.62 3.74
C PHE A 187 5.67 24.85 2.91
N PRO A 188 4.78 25.40 2.06
CA PRO A 188 4.99 26.68 1.38
C PRO A 188 5.32 27.82 2.34
N ARG A 189 6.27 28.68 1.95
CA ARG A 189 6.58 29.91 2.69
C ARG A 189 5.41 30.89 2.63
N ASP A 190 5.00 31.41 3.77
CA ASP A 190 3.79 32.23 3.97
C ASP A 190 4.09 33.73 4.14
N TYR A 191 5.30 34.10 4.58
CA TYR A 191 5.76 35.48 4.79
C TYR A 191 5.63 36.43 3.58
N ASN A 192 5.40 35.91 2.37
CA ASN A 192 5.19 36.72 1.17
C ASN A 192 4.24 36.04 0.18
N LYS A 193 3.13 36.72 -0.17
CA LYS A 193 2.11 36.24 -1.12
C LYS A 193 2.68 35.78 -2.48
N LYS A 194 3.73 36.43 -3.01
CA LYS A 194 4.39 36.02 -4.27
C LYS A 194 5.16 34.70 -4.10
N VAL A 195 5.87 34.54 -2.97
CA VAL A 195 6.63 33.32 -2.64
C VAL A 195 5.67 32.18 -2.36
N ALA A 196 4.61 32.40 -1.57
CA ALA A 196 3.55 31.43 -1.31
C ALA A 196 2.88 30.94 -2.62
N ALA A 197 2.61 31.84 -3.57
CA ALA A 197 2.03 31.48 -4.86
C ALA A 197 2.97 30.62 -5.73
N PHE A 198 4.28 30.84 -5.65
CA PHE A 198 5.31 30.01 -6.28
C PHE A 198 5.41 28.65 -5.58
N ASP A 199 5.56 28.64 -4.26
CA ASP A 199 5.74 27.43 -3.45
C ASP A 199 4.55 26.47 -3.49
N ARG A 200 3.32 26.99 -3.66
CA ARG A 200 2.12 26.16 -3.95
C ARG A 200 2.23 25.35 -5.24
N ARG A 201 3.23 25.60 -6.08
CA ARG A 201 3.57 24.86 -7.31
C ARG A 201 4.93 24.14 -7.22
N THR A 202 5.71 24.34 -6.16
CA THR A 202 7.03 23.72 -5.95
C THR A 202 6.88 22.22 -5.65
N PRO A 203 7.43 21.31 -6.46
CA PRO A 203 7.39 19.88 -6.18
C PRO A 203 8.24 19.52 -4.96
N GLY A 204 7.63 18.91 -3.94
CA GLY A 204 8.31 18.56 -2.68
C GLY A 204 7.53 19.01 -1.44
N LEU A 205 6.84 20.14 -1.56
CA LEU A 205 6.08 20.77 -0.48
C LEU A 205 4.65 20.24 -0.40
N PHE A 206 4.15 20.19 0.83
CA PHE A 206 2.80 19.80 1.21
C PHE A 206 1.97 21.06 1.44
N LYS A 207 0.76 21.07 0.90
CA LYS A 207 -0.16 22.21 1.03
C LYS A 207 -1.52 21.70 1.44
N GLU A 208 -2.20 22.46 2.28
CA GLU A 208 -3.61 22.25 2.55
C GLU A 208 -4.39 22.35 1.23
N GLU A 209 -5.13 21.28 0.92
CA GLU A 209 -5.99 21.21 -0.27
C GLU A 209 -7.43 21.62 0.06
N TRP A 210 -7.87 21.40 1.30
CA TRP A 210 -9.17 21.75 1.86
C TRP A 210 -9.15 21.59 3.38
N ARG A 211 -9.95 22.39 4.11
CA ARG A 211 -10.15 22.34 5.56
C ARG A 211 -11.64 22.48 5.90
N GLY A 212 -12.05 21.81 6.97
CA GLY A 212 -13.35 21.92 7.61
C GLY A 212 -13.62 20.74 8.54
N ASP A 213 -14.73 20.81 9.27
CA ASP A 213 -14.84 20.15 10.58
C ASP A 213 -15.52 18.78 10.52
N ALA A 214 -16.08 18.41 9.37
CA ALA A 214 -16.79 17.14 9.19
C ALA A 214 -16.47 16.46 7.85
N MET A 215 -16.44 15.13 7.88
CA MET A 215 -16.20 14.28 6.72
C MET A 215 -17.04 13.00 6.80
N VAL A 216 -17.59 12.57 5.66
CA VAL A 216 -18.16 11.24 5.48
C VAL A 216 -17.39 10.52 4.37
N SER A 217 -16.69 9.45 4.73
CA SER A 217 -15.84 8.65 3.84
C SER A 217 -16.46 7.27 3.61
N LEU A 218 -16.52 6.82 2.35
CA LEU A 218 -17.10 5.52 1.98
C LEU A 218 -16.04 4.52 1.49
N SER A 219 -15.10 5.00 0.68
CA SER A 219 -14.01 4.22 0.10
C SER A 219 -12.96 5.17 -0.50
N SER A 220 -11.77 4.68 -0.86
CA SER A 220 -10.72 5.55 -1.43
C SER A 220 -11.23 6.39 -2.61
N LYS A 221 -11.20 7.72 -2.45
CA LYS A 221 -11.65 8.72 -3.44
C LYS A 221 -13.18 8.76 -3.65
N ASN A 222 -13.94 8.31 -2.64
CA ASN A 222 -15.38 8.51 -2.49
C ASN A 222 -15.65 9.06 -1.09
N TYR A 223 -15.70 10.39 -0.97
CA TYR A 223 -15.89 11.10 0.29
C TYR A 223 -16.57 12.46 0.07
N ILE A 224 -17.15 12.99 1.13
CA ILE A 224 -17.59 14.38 1.23
C ILE A 224 -17.00 15.01 2.50
N CYS A 225 -16.45 16.22 2.38
CA CYS A 225 -16.01 17.03 3.50
C CYS A 225 -16.81 18.34 3.50
N TYR A 226 -17.20 18.84 4.67
CA TYR A 226 -18.04 20.03 4.81
C TYR A 226 -17.79 20.76 6.14
N LEU A 227 -18.16 22.03 6.18
CA LEU A 227 -18.36 22.78 7.43
C LEU A 227 -19.84 22.65 7.82
N PRO A 228 -20.20 22.24 9.05
CA PRO A 228 -21.60 22.11 9.48
C PRO A 228 -22.40 23.41 9.34
N ASP A 229 -21.78 24.55 9.72
CA ASP A 229 -22.42 25.86 9.74
C ASP A 229 -22.38 26.58 8.38
N GLU A 230 -21.40 26.25 7.52
CA GLU A 230 -21.29 26.82 6.17
C GLU A 230 -21.69 25.81 5.08
N ARG A 231 -23.00 25.60 4.91
CA ARG A 231 -23.61 24.66 3.93
C ARG A 231 -23.15 24.80 2.46
N HIS A 232 -22.42 25.84 2.10
CA HIS A 232 -21.87 26.08 0.77
C HIS A 232 -20.38 25.71 0.62
N LYS A 233 -19.61 25.58 1.71
CA LYS A 233 -18.20 25.11 1.66
C LYS A 233 -18.16 23.58 1.80
N VAL A 234 -18.34 22.91 0.67
CA VAL A 234 -18.34 21.44 0.57
C VAL A 234 -17.33 20.97 -0.48
N LYS A 235 -16.54 19.95 -0.15
CA LYS A 235 -15.68 19.22 -1.09
C LYS A 235 -16.21 17.81 -1.27
N VAL A 236 -16.63 17.48 -2.50
CA VAL A 236 -17.10 16.12 -2.85
C VAL A 236 -16.09 15.44 -3.78
N SER A 237 -15.67 14.23 -3.44
CA SER A 237 -14.94 13.33 -4.33
C SER A 237 -15.77 12.08 -4.58
N ALA A 238 -16.02 11.74 -5.83
CA ALA A 238 -16.74 10.53 -6.23
C ALA A 238 -16.10 9.94 -7.49
N LYS A 239 -15.11 9.07 -7.32
CA LYS A 239 -14.24 8.64 -8.44
C LYS A 239 -15.02 7.86 -9.49
N GLY A 240 -15.08 8.44 -10.70
CA GLY A 240 -15.69 7.81 -11.87
C GLY A 240 -17.15 8.21 -12.11
N VAL A 241 -17.69 9.08 -11.26
CA VAL A 241 -18.99 9.73 -11.38
C VAL A 241 -18.78 11.18 -11.84
N GLU A 242 -19.67 11.70 -12.68
CA GLU A 242 -19.60 13.09 -13.12
C GLU A 242 -20.18 14.07 -12.08
N GLN A 243 -19.39 15.07 -11.69
CA GLN A 243 -19.73 16.01 -10.62
C GLN A 243 -19.97 17.46 -11.12
N GLY A 244 -19.29 17.86 -12.20
CA GLY A 244 -19.27 19.26 -12.66
C GLY A 244 -20.59 19.71 -13.32
N GLY A 245 -20.98 20.97 -13.12
CA GLY A 245 -22.20 21.54 -13.72
C GLY A 245 -23.51 21.03 -13.10
N GLY A 246 -23.48 20.61 -11.83
CA GLY A 246 -24.67 20.12 -11.11
C GLY A 246 -25.12 18.71 -11.48
N ARG A 247 -24.31 17.95 -12.24
CA ARG A 247 -24.57 16.53 -12.53
C ARG A 247 -24.48 15.70 -11.24
N ASN A 248 -25.39 14.73 -11.12
CA ASN A 248 -25.49 13.80 -9.98
C ASN A 248 -25.60 14.49 -8.60
N LYS A 249 -25.96 15.78 -8.53
CA LYS A 249 -26.08 16.54 -7.27
C LYS A 249 -27.14 16.00 -6.31
N ASP A 250 -28.07 15.22 -6.83
CA ASP A 250 -29.13 14.49 -6.14
C ASP A 250 -28.61 13.33 -5.28
N VAL A 251 -27.48 12.71 -5.67
CA VAL A 251 -26.79 11.67 -4.90
C VAL A 251 -25.44 12.11 -4.33
N LEU A 252 -24.76 13.05 -4.97
CA LEU A 252 -23.44 13.58 -4.56
C LEU A 252 -23.59 14.76 -3.58
N ASN A 253 -24.30 14.53 -2.49
CA ASN A 253 -24.55 15.48 -1.40
C ASN A 253 -24.47 14.76 -0.03
N LEU A 254 -24.43 15.53 1.06
CA LEU A 254 -24.27 14.98 2.41
C LEU A 254 -25.27 13.86 2.73
N LYS A 255 -26.57 14.10 2.48
CA LYS A 255 -27.63 13.11 2.69
C LYS A 255 -27.37 11.81 1.91
N GLY A 256 -26.89 11.90 0.67
CA GLY A 256 -26.53 10.73 -0.15
C GLY A 256 -25.38 9.91 0.45
N PHE A 257 -24.34 10.57 0.97
CA PHE A 257 -23.23 9.91 1.66
C PHE A 257 -23.67 9.29 2.99
N GLU A 258 -24.41 10.02 3.82
CA GLU A 258 -24.97 9.53 5.10
C GLU A 258 -25.89 8.33 4.91
N THR A 259 -26.78 8.37 3.91
CA THR A 259 -27.68 7.25 3.57
C THR A 259 -26.89 5.98 3.18
N VAL A 260 -25.76 6.11 2.49
CA VAL A 260 -24.93 4.93 2.17
C VAL A 260 -24.24 4.36 3.43
N VAL A 261 -23.78 5.21 4.36
CA VAL A 261 -23.20 4.75 5.64
C VAL A 261 -24.26 4.10 6.54
N ARG A 262 -25.35 4.82 6.80
CA ARG A 262 -26.39 4.39 7.76
C ARG A 262 -27.17 3.19 7.26
N ASP A 263 -27.66 3.27 6.01
CA ASP A 263 -28.62 2.31 5.47
C ASP A 263 -27.93 1.16 4.71
N ARG A 264 -26.59 1.20 4.57
CA ARG A 264 -25.76 0.22 3.84
C ARG A 264 -26.29 -0.05 2.43
N THR A 265 -26.60 1.04 1.72
CA THR A 265 -27.18 1.02 0.37
C THR A 265 -26.15 1.35 -0.70
N THR A 266 -26.56 1.26 -1.97
CA THR A 266 -25.76 1.72 -3.12
C THR A 266 -26.60 2.69 -3.95
N LEU A 267 -26.12 3.91 -4.13
CA LEU A 267 -26.77 4.93 -4.96
C LEU A 267 -26.23 4.85 -6.39
N GLN A 268 -27.11 5.06 -7.37
CA GLN A 268 -26.75 5.13 -8.79
C GLN A 268 -26.62 6.59 -9.24
N GLY A 269 -25.83 6.81 -10.29
CA GLY A 269 -25.67 8.10 -10.95
C GLY A 269 -25.47 7.90 -12.45
N THR A 270 -25.73 8.98 -13.20
CA THR A 270 -25.66 9.00 -14.66
C THR A 270 -24.43 9.79 -15.11
N ASN A 271 -23.57 9.13 -15.90
CA ASN A 271 -22.52 9.80 -16.66
C ASN A 271 -23.01 10.06 -18.09
N LYS A 272 -22.75 11.24 -18.65
CA LYS A 272 -23.08 11.62 -20.02
C LYS A 272 -21.90 12.33 -20.67
N GLY A 273 -21.49 11.83 -21.83
CA GLY A 273 -20.41 12.48 -22.58
C GLY A 273 -20.16 11.83 -23.92
N PHE A 274 -18.94 12.05 -24.43
CA PHE A 274 -18.49 11.56 -25.72
C PHE A 274 -17.37 10.54 -25.52
N ARG A 275 -17.27 9.55 -26.42
CA ARG A 275 -16.15 8.61 -26.49
C ARG A 275 -15.84 8.28 -27.94
N LEU A 276 -14.59 7.94 -28.23
CA LEU A 276 -14.21 7.39 -29.53
C LEU A 276 -14.75 5.95 -29.66
N CYS A 277 -15.54 5.68 -30.68
CA CYS A 277 -15.90 4.32 -31.06
C CYS A 277 -14.70 3.68 -31.76
N LYS A 278 -14.08 2.66 -31.13
CA LYS A 278 -12.87 2.01 -31.68
C LYS A 278 -13.09 1.39 -33.06
N ASN A 279 -14.28 0.88 -33.33
CA ASN A 279 -14.60 0.16 -34.57
C ASN A 279 -14.81 1.12 -35.75
N THR A 280 -15.59 2.19 -35.56
CA THR A 280 -15.93 3.16 -36.61
C THR A 280 -14.98 4.36 -36.67
N LYS A 281 -14.05 4.47 -35.71
CA LYS A 281 -13.17 5.64 -35.48
C LYS A 281 -13.91 6.98 -35.35
N SER A 282 -15.23 6.96 -35.12
CA SER A 282 -16.07 8.15 -34.96
C SER A 282 -16.31 8.48 -33.50
N ILE A 283 -16.59 9.76 -33.21
CA ILE A 283 -17.03 10.20 -31.89
C ILE A 283 -18.50 9.80 -31.72
N ILE A 284 -18.81 9.12 -30.62
CA ILE A 284 -20.18 8.76 -30.24
C ILE A 284 -20.53 9.34 -28.87
N THR A 285 -21.78 9.76 -28.70
CA THR A 285 -22.35 10.08 -27.39
C THR A 285 -22.60 8.80 -26.61
N TYR A 286 -22.52 8.89 -25.28
CA TYR A 286 -22.94 7.83 -24.38
C TYR A 286 -23.71 8.40 -23.19
N THR A 287 -24.68 7.64 -22.71
CA THR A 287 -25.25 7.77 -21.36
C THR A 287 -24.99 6.45 -20.66
N GLN A 288 -24.39 6.49 -19.46
CA GLN A 288 -24.05 5.31 -18.68
C GLN A 288 -24.63 5.46 -17.27
N GLN A 289 -25.49 4.52 -16.88
CA GLN A 289 -25.82 4.30 -15.47
C GLN A 289 -24.63 3.64 -14.77
N LYS A 290 -24.32 4.12 -13.57
CA LYS A 290 -23.18 3.68 -12.77
C LYS A 290 -23.52 3.72 -11.30
N THR A 291 -22.92 2.80 -10.55
CA THR A 291 -22.80 2.96 -9.10
C THR A 291 -22.08 4.28 -8.80
N ALA A 292 -22.76 5.19 -8.12
CA ALA A 292 -22.23 6.50 -7.75
C ALA A 292 -21.57 6.45 -6.38
N LEU A 293 -22.36 6.12 -5.35
CA LEU A 293 -21.90 5.95 -3.98
C LEU A 293 -22.19 4.53 -3.52
N ASN A 294 -21.25 3.91 -2.83
CA ASN A 294 -21.35 2.55 -2.31
C ASN A 294 -20.45 2.39 -1.09
N TYR A 295 -20.82 1.50 -0.17
CA TYR A 295 -20.05 1.18 1.03
C TYR A 295 -18.98 0.09 0.81
N CYS A 296 -18.67 -0.27 -0.44
CA CYS A 296 -17.71 -1.32 -0.75
C CYS A 296 -16.27 -0.82 -0.66
N TYR A 297 -15.46 -1.45 0.19
CA TYR A 297 -14.02 -1.22 0.23
C TYR A 297 -13.18 -2.50 0.05
N ASP A 298 -13.14 -2.99 -1.18
CA ASP A 298 -12.46 -4.23 -1.60
C ASP A 298 -10.93 -4.10 -1.85
N LYS A 299 -10.29 -3.13 -1.18
CA LYS A 299 -8.85 -2.81 -1.33
C LYS A 299 -8.00 -3.06 -0.10
N ARG A 300 -8.60 -3.34 1.05
CA ARG A 300 -7.87 -3.82 2.24
C ARG A 300 -7.78 -5.34 2.13
N ARG A 301 -6.58 -5.88 1.95
CA ARG A 301 -6.36 -7.32 2.13
C ARG A 301 -6.46 -7.59 3.64
N SER A 302 -7.38 -8.45 4.05
CA SER A 302 -7.60 -8.77 5.46
C SER A 302 -6.48 -9.69 5.97
N LEU A 303 -5.46 -9.15 6.63
CA LEU A 303 -4.47 -9.92 7.38
C LEU A 303 -4.97 -10.22 8.80
N LYS A 304 -6.08 -10.96 8.91
CA LYS A 304 -6.59 -11.52 10.18
C LYS A 304 -7.37 -12.81 9.92
N ASN A 305 -6.78 -13.96 10.24
CA ASN A 305 -7.04 -14.59 11.55
C ASN A 305 -6.37 -15.96 11.70
N TRP A 306 -5.72 -16.18 12.86
CA TRP A 306 -5.22 -17.43 13.46
C TRP A 306 -4.29 -18.32 12.62
N PHE A 307 -4.65 -18.64 11.37
CA PHE A 307 -3.78 -19.30 10.40
C PHE A 307 -2.50 -18.51 10.17
N ASP A 308 -2.54 -17.18 10.05
CA ASP A 308 -1.31 -16.39 9.82
C ASP A 308 -0.26 -16.59 10.92
N LYS A 309 -0.66 -16.62 12.21
CA LYS A 309 0.25 -16.92 13.34
C LYS A 309 0.75 -18.37 13.35
N MET A 310 -0.02 -19.29 12.78
CA MET A 310 0.32 -20.72 12.75
C MET A 310 1.20 -21.07 11.54
N ASP A 311 0.96 -20.44 10.39
CA ASP A 311 1.86 -20.42 9.23
C ASP A 311 3.19 -19.76 9.61
N GLU A 312 3.18 -18.64 10.34
CA GLU A 312 4.39 -17.98 10.84
C GLU A 312 5.18 -18.87 11.80
N LEU A 313 4.51 -19.53 12.77
CA LEU A 313 5.14 -20.51 13.66
C LEU A 313 5.76 -21.68 12.88
N LEU A 314 5.02 -22.27 11.93
CA LEU A 314 5.52 -23.39 11.12
C LEU A 314 6.67 -22.98 10.20
N HIS A 315 6.58 -21.80 9.58
CA HIS A 315 7.64 -21.23 8.75
C HIS A 315 8.90 -20.95 9.56
N GLN A 316 8.79 -20.38 10.77
CA GLN A 316 9.92 -20.16 11.68
C GLN A 316 10.57 -21.47 12.15
N LEU A 317 9.77 -22.50 12.44
CA LEU A 317 10.28 -23.81 12.86
C LEU A 317 10.87 -24.65 11.72
N TYR A 318 10.35 -24.52 10.50
CA TYR A 318 10.79 -25.27 9.33
C TYR A 318 12.04 -24.64 8.68
N TYR A 319 12.04 -23.32 8.45
CA TYR A 319 13.14 -22.60 7.80
C TYR A 319 14.23 -22.11 8.77
N ASN A 320 14.28 -22.59 10.02
CA ASN A 320 15.35 -22.22 10.95
C ASN A 320 16.70 -22.82 10.49
N PRO A 321 17.73 -22.00 10.18
CA PRO A 321 18.99 -22.51 9.64
C PRO A 321 19.85 -23.27 10.66
N LYS A 322 19.54 -23.21 11.97
CA LYS A 322 20.25 -23.92 13.04
C LYS A 322 19.48 -25.13 13.59
N THR A 323 18.15 -25.07 13.61
CA THR A 323 17.28 -26.08 14.26
C THR A 323 16.05 -26.46 13.44
N GLY A 324 16.08 -26.29 12.12
CA GLY A 324 14.93 -26.48 11.23
C GLY A 324 14.40 -27.92 11.21
N TYR A 325 13.08 -28.07 11.37
CA TYR A 325 12.43 -29.38 11.39
C TYR A 325 11.96 -29.81 9.99
N VAL A 326 12.85 -30.43 9.23
CA VAL A 326 12.64 -30.81 7.81
C VAL A 326 11.57 -31.89 7.61
N GLY A 327 11.15 -32.61 8.65
CA GLY A 327 10.11 -33.65 8.55
C GLY A 327 8.79 -33.24 9.22
N ALA A 328 7.66 -33.38 8.51
CA ALA A 328 6.32 -33.00 8.99
C ALA A 328 5.98 -33.53 10.40
N GLN A 329 6.39 -34.76 10.72
CA GLN A 329 6.18 -35.35 12.05
C GLN A 329 6.93 -34.60 13.16
N ALA A 330 8.19 -34.21 12.92
CA ALA A 330 9.03 -33.51 13.89
C ALA A 330 8.65 -32.03 14.00
N LEU A 331 8.30 -31.41 12.87
CA LEU A 331 7.72 -30.07 12.81
C LEU A 331 6.42 -30.00 13.62
N TYR A 332 5.56 -31.01 13.51
CA TYR A 332 4.35 -31.11 14.32
C TYR A 332 4.63 -31.20 15.81
N GLN A 333 5.55 -32.07 16.27
CA GLN A 333 5.83 -32.19 17.70
C GLN A 333 6.31 -30.85 18.28
N LYS A 334 7.26 -30.16 17.62
CA LYS A 334 7.74 -28.87 18.13
C LYS A 334 6.69 -27.76 18.06
N ALA A 335 5.88 -27.74 17.02
CA ALA A 335 4.77 -26.80 16.93
C ALA A 335 3.66 -27.10 17.96
N LYS A 336 3.51 -28.36 18.40
CA LYS A 336 2.53 -28.79 19.41
C LYS A 336 2.90 -28.39 20.83
N GLU A 337 4.20 -28.39 21.16
CA GLU A 337 4.73 -27.80 22.40
C GLU A 337 4.41 -26.30 22.48
N LEU A 338 4.65 -25.57 21.39
CA LEU A 338 4.49 -24.10 21.33
C LEU A 338 3.03 -23.65 21.12
N ASN A 339 2.20 -24.50 20.51
CA ASN A 339 0.78 -24.26 20.31
C ASN A 339 -0.04 -25.55 20.51
N PRO A 340 -0.59 -25.78 21.73
CA PRO A 340 -1.37 -26.98 22.04
C PRO A 340 -2.61 -27.20 21.15
N LYS A 341 -3.08 -26.18 20.41
CA LYS A 341 -4.24 -26.29 19.51
C LYS A 341 -3.87 -26.73 18.08
N ILE A 342 -2.59 -26.84 17.71
CA ILE A 342 -2.21 -27.31 16.38
C ILE A 342 -2.54 -28.80 16.19
N THR A 343 -2.83 -29.20 14.96
CA THR A 343 -3.12 -30.60 14.60
C THR A 343 -2.23 -31.07 13.46
N MET A 344 -1.94 -32.38 13.43
CA MET A 344 -1.12 -32.98 12.37
C MET A 344 -1.68 -32.69 10.97
N LYS A 345 -3.00 -32.64 10.82
CA LYS A 345 -3.67 -32.30 9.55
C LYS A 345 -3.31 -30.89 9.05
N VAL A 346 -3.20 -29.92 9.96
CA VAL A 346 -2.77 -28.55 9.61
C VAL A 346 -1.30 -28.54 9.19
N VAL A 347 -0.42 -29.17 9.97
CA VAL A 347 1.02 -29.23 9.66
C VAL A 347 1.28 -29.92 8.34
N LYS A 348 0.60 -31.04 8.06
CA LYS A 348 0.72 -31.75 6.78
C LYS A 348 0.21 -30.91 5.60
N ASN A 349 -0.97 -30.29 5.72
CA ASN A 349 -1.51 -29.39 4.69
C ASN A 349 -0.64 -28.14 4.44
N TRP A 350 0.19 -27.73 5.42
CA TRP A 350 1.16 -26.65 5.26
C TRP A 350 2.46 -27.15 4.63
N TYR A 351 2.95 -28.30 5.08
CA TYR A 351 4.17 -28.95 4.59
C TYR A 351 4.06 -29.36 3.12
N ASP A 352 2.91 -29.94 2.72
CA ASP A 352 2.63 -30.37 1.35
C ASP A 352 2.55 -29.19 0.34
N LYS A 353 2.53 -27.94 0.82
CA LYS A 353 2.62 -26.72 -0.02
C LYS A 353 4.06 -26.25 -0.26
N GLN A 354 5.04 -26.72 0.51
CA GLN A 354 6.43 -26.26 0.38
C GLN A 354 7.07 -26.94 -0.82
N THR A 355 7.32 -26.17 -1.89
CA THR A 355 7.81 -26.64 -3.18
C THR A 355 9.18 -27.33 -3.12
N ASP A 356 9.96 -26.98 -2.11
CA ASP A 356 11.40 -27.24 -1.98
C ASP A 356 11.73 -28.74 -1.91
N ILE A 357 10.83 -29.55 -1.35
CA ILE A 357 11.04 -31.00 -1.20
C ILE A 357 10.84 -31.74 -2.53
N SER A 358 9.93 -31.27 -3.38
CA SER A 358 9.63 -31.92 -4.66
C SER A 358 10.81 -31.84 -5.64
N THR A 359 11.61 -30.77 -5.56
CA THR A 359 12.81 -30.57 -6.38
C THR A 359 13.99 -31.44 -5.92
N ILE A 360 14.10 -31.74 -4.62
CA ILE A 360 15.21 -32.52 -4.04
C ILE A 360 15.11 -34.02 -4.39
N SER A 361 13.90 -34.52 -4.69
CA SER A 361 13.67 -35.90 -5.11
C SER A 361 14.48 -36.27 -6.37
N GLY A 362 14.40 -35.45 -7.42
CA GLY A 362 15.14 -35.67 -8.68
C GLY A 362 16.64 -35.42 -8.58
N ALA A 363 17.10 -34.61 -7.63
CA ALA A 363 18.52 -34.30 -7.45
C ALA A 363 19.35 -35.49 -6.88
N LYS A 364 18.69 -36.51 -6.32
CA LYS A 364 19.38 -37.65 -5.66
C LYS A 364 20.19 -38.55 -6.59
N GLU A 365 19.86 -38.62 -7.88
CA GLU A 365 20.64 -39.43 -8.84
C GLU A 365 21.92 -38.72 -9.31
N ALA A 366 21.90 -37.39 -9.43
CA ALA A 366 23.02 -36.61 -9.96
C ALA A 366 24.20 -36.43 -8.97
N PHE A 367 23.94 -36.50 -7.66
CA PHE A 367 24.94 -36.11 -6.63
C PHE A 367 25.13 -37.18 -5.53
N ARG A 368 25.40 -38.43 -5.90
CA ARG A 368 25.70 -39.54 -4.97
C ARG A 368 26.81 -39.25 -3.93
N TRP A 369 27.69 -38.29 -4.20
CA TRP A 369 28.81 -37.90 -3.33
C TRP A 369 28.49 -36.74 -2.37
N PHE A 370 27.37 -36.03 -2.54
CA PHE A 370 27.04 -34.85 -1.74
C PHE A 370 25.99 -35.18 -0.66
N LYS A 371 26.46 -35.47 0.56
CA LYS A 371 25.59 -35.81 1.70
C LYS A 371 25.02 -34.58 2.39
N ILE A 372 24.02 -33.93 1.81
CA ILE A 372 23.11 -33.07 2.61
C ILE A 372 22.14 -33.99 3.35
N THR A 373 22.47 -34.32 4.60
CA THR A 373 21.46 -34.78 5.57
C THR A 373 21.52 -33.90 6.81
N SER A 374 20.78 -32.79 6.78
CA SER A 374 20.20 -32.27 8.01
C SER A 374 19.22 -33.34 8.49
N ARG A 375 19.63 -34.14 9.47
CA ARG A 375 18.69 -34.96 10.23
C ARG A 375 17.96 -34.00 11.17
N SER A 376 16.65 -34.21 11.35
CA SER A 376 15.92 -33.51 12.42
C SER A 376 16.72 -33.58 13.72
N PRO A 377 16.85 -32.48 14.49
CA PRO A 377 17.49 -32.54 15.78
C PRO A 377 16.79 -33.59 16.67
N PRO A 378 17.53 -34.31 17.53
CA PRO A 378 16.93 -35.30 18.42
C PRO A 378 15.85 -34.65 19.30
N SER A 379 14.79 -35.43 19.55
CA SER A 379 13.62 -35.06 20.34
C SER A 379 13.96 -34.82 21.82
#